data_AF-A0A8J5JLS1-F1
#
_entry.id   AF-A0A8J5JLS1-F1
#
_cell.length_a   1.000
_cell.length_b   1.000
_cell.length_c   1.000
_cell.angle_alpha   90.00
_cell.angle_beta   90.00
_cell.angle_gamma   90.00
#
_symmetry.space_group_name_H-M   'P 1'
#
loop_
_entity.id
_entity.type
_entity.pdbx_description
1 polymer ?
#
loop_
_entity_poly.entity_id
_entity_poly.type
_entity_poly.pdbx_seq_one_letter_code
_entity_poly.pdbx_strand_id
1 'polypeptide(L)'
;MLKPGGNRTFQEYSTAVFIPYIESQLEHRSRLDLVWDCYLKSGSLKAPVRCNRGKGIRRCVTASGPLPSNWQNFLRNSDNKEELFSFLSEQVMQLVVTDKK
;
A
#
# COMPACT_ATOMS: atom_id res chain seq x y z
N MET A 1 0.31 -4.63 6.73
CA MET A 1 -0.25 -3.38 6.16
C MET A 1 -1.12 -2.72 7.21
N LEU A 2 -0.98 -1.41 7.41
CA LEU A 2 -1.83 -0.64 8.33
C LEU A 2 -3.30 -0.80 7.93
N LYS A 3 -4.19 -0.85 8.92
CA LYS A 3 -5.63 -0.97 8.65
C LYS A 3 -6.19 0.42 8.30
N PRO A 4 -7.04 0.53 7.27
CA PRO A 4 -7.55 1.82 6.82
C PRO A 4 -8.58 2.46 7.76
N GLY A 5 -9.05 1.77 8.80
CA GLY A 5 -10.04 2.33 9.74
C GLY A 5 -11.34 2.74 9.03
N GLY A 6 -11.85 3.92 9.35
CA GLY A 6 -13.08 4.48 8.78
C GLY A 6 -12.90 5.32 7.51
N ASN A 7 -11.71 5.35 6.92
CA ASN A 7 -11.44 6.11 5.70
C ASN A 7 -12.24 5.57 4.51
N ARG A 8 -12.65 6.47 3.62
CA ARG A 8 -13.53 6.14 2.48
C ARG A 8 -12.74 5.91 1.21
N THR A 9 -11.63 6.61 1.02
CA THR A 9 -10.84 6.58 -0.22
C THR A 9 -9.37 6.23 0.02
N PHE A 10 -8.66 5.79 -1.02
CA PHE A 10 -7.23 5.51 -0.91
C PHE A 10 -6.42 6.78 -0.59
N GLN A 11 -6.86 7.95 -1.06
CA GLN A 11 -6.26 9.23 -0.68
C GLN A 11 -6.45 9.55 0.80
N GLU A 12 -7.66 9.39 1.33
CA GLU A 12 -7.89 9.59 2.78
C GLU A 12 -7.05 8.61 3.60
N TYR A 13 -6.91 7.37 3.14
CA TYR A 13 -6.05 6.40 3.82
C TYR A 13 -4.57 6.80 3.79
N SER A 14 -4.06 7.30 2.66
CA SER A 14 -2.66 7.74 2.59
C SER A 14 -2.40 8.89 3.55
N THR A 15 -3.25 9.91 3.57
CA THR A 15 -3.07 11.12 4.37
C THR A 15 -3.39 10.94 5.85
N ALA A 16 -4.42 10.17 6.20
CA ALA A 16 -4.87 10.04 7.58
C ALA A 16 -4.21 8.89 8.36
N VAL A 17 -3.62 7.91 7.67
CA VAL A 17 -3.07 6.71 8.33
C VAL A 17 -1.63 6.44 7.91
N PHE A 18 -1.38 6.32 6.62
CA PHE A 18 -0.07 5.83 6.16
C PHE A 18 1.04 6.87 6.35
N ILE A 19 0.85 8.10 5.86
CA ILE A 19 1.84 9.18 5.97
C ILE A 19 2.15 9.51 7.43
N PRO A 20 1.17 9.75 8.33
CA PRO A 20 1.46 10.05 9.73
C PRO A 20 2.24 8.93 10.43
N TYR A 21 1.96 7.67 10.08
CA TYR A 21 2.76 6.56 10.57
C TYR A 21 4.20 6.65 10.08
N ILE A 22 4.42 6.91 8.78
CA ILE A 22 5.77 7.08 8.21
C ILE A 22 6.53 8.22 8.92
N GLU A 23 5.90 9.37 9.13
CA GLU A 23 6.49 10.51 9.84
C GLU A 23 6.86 10.15 11.28
N SER A 24 6.00 9.42 11.99
CA SER A 24 6.31 8.95 13.36
C SER A 24 7.56 8.05 13.41
N GLN A 25 7.84 7.29 12.35
CA GLN A 25 9.05 6.46 12.28
C GLN A 25 10.32 7.30 12.05
N LEU A 26 10.17 8.53 11.56
CA LEU A 26 11.27 9.47 11.30
C LEU A 26 11.55 10.40 12.50
N GLU A 27 10.69 10.47 13.51
CA GLU A 27 10.88 11.33 14.70
C GLU A 27 12.25 11.13 15.39
N HIS A 28 12.80 9.91 15.33
CA HIS A 28 14.07 9.56 15.97
C HIS A 28 15.10 8.98 15.00
N ARG A 29 14.88 9.12 13.69
CA ARG A 29 15.68 8.50 12.64
C ARG A 29 15.87 9.46 11.47
N SER A 30 17.09 9.53 10.95
CA SER A 30 17.43 10.44 9.85
C SER A 30 17.11 9.90 8.46
N ARG A 31 16.83 8.59 8.35
CA ARG A 31 16.58 7.90 7.08
C ARG A 31 15.53 6.82 7.26
N LEU A 32 14.65 6.72 6.28
CA LEU A 32 13.70 5.63 6.13
C LEU A 32 13.78 5.09 4.71
N ASP A 33 13.90 3.77 4.58
CA ASP A 33 13.82 3.07 3.31
C ASP A 33 12.50 2.28 3.25
N LEU A 34 11.67 2.55 2.24
CA LEU A 34 10.44 1.80 2.00
C LEU A 34 10.70 0.63 1.06
N VAL A 35 10.51 -0.59 1.55
CA VAL A 35 10.69 -1.82 0.76
C VAL A 35 9.36 -2.55 0.66
N TRP A 36 8.94 -2.80 -0.57
CA TRP A 36 7.71 -3.53 -0.88
C TRP A 36 8.02 -4.94 -1.37
N ASP A 37 7.17 -5.90 -1.00
CA ASP A 37 7.24 -7.24 -1.57
C ASP A 37 6.96 -7.19 -3.07
N CYS A 38 7.89 -7.69 -3.88
CA CYS A 38 7.64 -7.95 -5.30
C CYS A 38 7.07 -9.36 -5.50
N TYR A 39 5.91 -9.44 -6.14
CA TYR A 39 5.14 -10.66 -6.30
C TYR A 39 5.33 -11.28 -7.70
N LEU A 40 6.57 -11.66 -8.05
CA LEU A 40 6.89 -12.25 -9.36
C LEU A 40 5.90 -13.35 -9.76
N LYS A 41 5.35 -13.23 -10.98
CA LYS A 41 4.33 -14.13 -11.53
C LYS A 41 4.92 -15.47 -11.96
N SER A 42 6.14 -15.47 -12.50
CA SER A 42 6.93 -16.65 -12.85
C SER A 42 8.22 -16.72 -12.01
N GLY A 43 8.81 -17.91 -11.88
CA GLY A 43 10.08 -18.12 -11.17
C GLY A 43 10.02 -18.02 -9.64
N SER A 44 8.90 -17.59 -9.07
CA SER A 44 8.71 -17.56 -7.61
C SER A 44 8.20 -18.90 -7.07
N LEU A 45 8.95 -19.51 -6.15
CA LEU A 45 8.51 -20.71 -5.41
C LEU A 45 7.21 -20.47 -4.62
N LYS A 46 6.89 -19.21 -4.30
CA LYS A 46 5.65 -18.84 -3.61
C LYS A 46 4.48 -18.59 -4.56
N ALA A 47 4.67 -18.57 -5.88
CA ALA A 47 3.58 -18.32 -6.84
C ALA A 47 2.47 -19.39 -6.77
N PRO A 48 2.76 -20.70 -6.74
CA PRO A 48 1.72 -21.73 -6.63
C PRO A 48 0.92 -21.62 -5.33
N VAL A 49 1.61 -21.39 -4.20
CA VAL A 49 0.98 -21.22 -2.88
C VAL A 49 0.05 -20.01 -2.85
N ARG A 50 0.44 -18.90 -3.48
CA ARG A 50 -0.40 -17.70 -3.61
C ARG A 50 -1.64 -17.96 -4.46
N CYS A 51 -1.51 -18.73 -5.55
CA CYS A 51 -2.63 -19.14 -6.38
C CYS A 51 -3.65 -19.95 -5.58
N ASN A 52 -3.19 -20.94 -4.81
CA ASN A 52 -4.05 -21.83 -4.02
C ASN A 52 -4.78 -21.12 -2.86
N ARG A 53 -4.23 -20.01 -2.34
CA ARG A 53 -4.85 -19.23 -1.25
C ARG A 53 -6.12 -18.47 -1.68
N GLY A 54 -6.43 -18.49 -2.98
CA GLY A 54 -7.56 -17.82 -3.59
C GLY A 54 -7.22 -16.40 -4.04
N LYS A 55 -7.77 -16.00 -5.18
CA LYS A 55 -7.68 -14.64 -5.69
C LYS A 55 -8.69 -13.77 -4.95
N GLY A 56 -8.21 -12.86 -4.12
CA GLY A 56 -9.05 -11.79 -3.57
C GLY A 56 -9.68 -10.96 -4.69
N ILE A 57 -10.73 -10.21 -4.36
CA ILE A 57 -11.44 -9.38 -5.35
C ILE A 57 -10.47 -8.31 -5.89
N ARG A 58 -10.33 -8.26 -7.22
CA ARG A 58 -9.55 -7.23 -7.91
C ARG A 58 -10.24 -5.88 -7.75
N ARG A 59 -9.49 -4.86 -7.32
CA ARG A 59 -9.96 -3.48 -7.15
C ARG A 59 -8.85 -2.54 -7.62
N CYS A 60 -9.15 -1.70 -8.60
CA CYS A 60 -8.23 -0.66 -9.06
C CYS A 60 -7.93 0.31 -7.91
N VAL A 61 -6.66 0.62 -7.69
CA VAL A 61 -6.24 1.62 -6.71
C VAL A 61 -6.12 2.97 -7.40
N THR A 62 -7.05 3.87 -7.08
CA THR A 62 -7.02 5.27 -7.51
C THR A 62 -7.24 6.16 -6.29
N ALA A 63 -6.72 7.39 -6.31
CA ALA A 63 -6.82 8.32 -5.18
C ALA A 63 -8.27 8.49 -4.67
N SER A 64 -9.21 8.74 -5.59
CA SER A 64 -10.66 8.90 -5.30
C SER A 64 -11.42 7.57 -5.22
N GLY A 65 -10.76 6.44 -5.49
CA GLY A 65 -11.38 5.12 -5.46
C GLY A 65 -11.80 4.73 -4.04
N PRO A 66 -12.96 4.06 -3.89
CA PRO A 66 -13.43 3.65 -2.58
C PRO A 66 -12.53 2.56 -2.00
N LEU A 67 -12.25 2.65 -0.70
CA LEU A 67 -11.54 1.61 0.01
C LEU A 67 -12.36 0.31 0.08
N PRO A 68 -11.70 -0.85 0.02
CA PRO A 68 -12.38 -2.12 0.14
C PRO A 68 -12.76 -2.36 1.60
N SER A 69 -14.02 -2.73 1.80
CA SER A 69 -14.57 -3.06 3.14
C SER A 69 -13.83 -4.22 3.82
N ASN A 70 -13.40 -5.22 3.05
CA ASN A 70 -12.56 -6.32 3.54
C ASN A 70 -11.10 -6.12 3.10
N TRP A 71 -10.35 -5.38 3.92
CA TRP A 71 -8.95 -5.07 3.68
C TRP A 71 -8.07 -6.32 3.52
N GLN A 72 -8.29 -7.35 4.35
CA GLN A 72 -7.53 -8.59 4.30
C GLN A 72 -7.75 -9.33 2.99
N ASN A 73 -8.99 -9.38 2.48
CA ASN A 73 -9.30 -10.01 1.20
C ASN A 73 -8.72 -9.20 0.03
N PHE A 74 -8.80 -7.88 0.07
CA PHE A 74 -8.17 -7.01 -0.92
C PHE A 74 -6.65 -7.27 -1.03
N LEU A 75 -5.98 -7.39 0.11
CA LEU A 75 -4.56 -7.73 0.21
C LEU A 75 -4.23 -9.20 -0.11
N ARG A 76 -5.19 -10.06 -0.49
CA ARG A 76 -4.85 -11.40 -1.02
C ARG A 76 -4.49 -11.36 -2.49
N ASN A 77 -4.98 -10.36 -3.22
CA ASN A 77 -4.70 -10.18 -4.63
C ASN A 77 -3.34 -9.46 -4.81
N SER A 78 -2.43 -10.06 -5.57
CA SER A 78 -1.08 -9.49 -5.77
C SER A 78 -1.10 -8.21 -6.59
N ASP A 79 -1.95 -8.12 -7.62
CA ASP A 79 -2.04 -6.92 -8.46
C ASP A 79 -2.57 -5.72 -7.64
N ASN A 80 -3.52 -5.95 -6.72
CA ASN A 80 -3.99 -4.92 -5.79
C ASN A 80 -2.86 -4.40 -4.87
N LYS A 81 -1.98 -5.30 -4.39
CA LYS A 81 -0.85 -4.89 -3.56
C LYS A 81 0.15 -4.07 -4.35
N GLU A 82 0.48 -4.54 -5.54
CA GLU A 82 1.41 -3.84 -6.43
C GLU A 82 0.93 -2.42 -6.70
N GLU A 83 -0.33 -2.25 -7.08
CA GLU A 83 -0.93 -0.92 -7.27
C GLU A 83 -0.97 -0.09 -5.99
N LEU A 84 -1.35 -0.68 -4.85
CA LEU A 84 -1.35 0.01 -3.56
C LEU A 84 0.04 0.51 -3.19
N PHE A 85 1.07 -0.32 -3.37
CA PHE A 85 2.44 0.00 -3.00
C PHE A 85 3.02 1.10 -3.90
N SER A 86 2.75 1.03 -5.20
CA SER A 86 3.10 2.11 -6.13
C SER A 86 2.43 3.42 -5.72
N PHE A 87 1.11 3.40 -5.50
CA PHE A 87 0.36 4.57 -5.06
C PHE A 87 0.92 5.18 -3.77
N LEU A 88 1.15 4.38 -2.72
CA LEU A 88 1.69 4.89 -1.45
C LEU A 88 3.12 5.42 -1.58
N SER A 89 3.93 4.82 -2.45
CA SER A 89 5.28 5.32 -2.74
C SER A 89 5.22 6.71 -3.37
N GLU A 90 4.32 6.91 -4.33
CA GLU A 90 4.09 8.22 -4.95
C GLU A 90 3.64 9.26 -3.92
N GLN A 91 2.72 8.89 -3.02
CA GLN A 91 2.25 9.77 -1.95
C GLN A 91 3.38 10.20 -1.00
N VAL A 92 4.26 9.27 -0.61
CA VAL A 92 5.42 9.59 0.24
C VAL A 92 6.43 10.46 -0.50
N MET A 93 6.68 10.18 -1.79
CA MET A 93 7.60 11.00 -2.58
C MET A 93 7.10 12.44 -2.76
N GLN A 94 5.78 12.64 -2.92
CA GLN A 94 5.18 13.97 -2.97
C GLN A 94 5.40 14.76 -1.67
N LEU A 95 5.33 14.10 -0.51
CA LEU A 95 5.63 14.73 0.77
C LEU A 95 7.09 15.23 0.83
N VAL A 96 8.05 14.37 0.49
CA VAL A 96 9.49 14.71 0.51
C VAL A 96 9.84 15.89 -0.41
N VAL A 97 9.14 16.04 -1.54
CA VAL A 97 9.35 17.16 -2.47
C VAL A 97 8.78 18.46 -1.92
N THR A 98 7.70 18.40 -1.14
CA THR A 98 7.01 19.58 -0.60
C THR A 98 7.78 20.19 0.58
N ASP A 99 8.44 19.37 1.41
CA ASP A 99 9.32 19.82 2.50
C ASP A 99 10.62 20.51 2.03
N LYS A 100 11.00 20.32 0.76
CA LYS A 100 12.22 20.89 0.17
C LYS A 100 12.00 22.23 -0.55
N LYS A 101 10.78 22.78 -0.50
CA LYS A 101 10.44 24.11 -1.05
C LYS A 101 10.23 25.11 0.06
#